data_AF-A0A9D8F6F6-F1
#
_entry.id   AF-A0A9D8F6F6-F1
#
_cell.length_a   1.000
_cell.length_b   1.000
_cell.length_c   1.000
_cell.angle_alpha   90.00
_cell.angle_beta   90.00
_cell.angle_gamma   90.00
#
_symmetry.space_group_name_H-M   'P 1'
#
loop_
_entity.id
_entity.type
_entity.pdbx_description
1 polymer ?
#
loop_
_entity_poly.entity_id
_entity_poly.type
_entity_poly.pdbx_seq_one_letter_code
_entity_poly.pdbx_strand_id
1 'polypeptide(L)'
;MPFCEECAKYWAPSAMREDGSCPSCGRILEAPKVASTTPTHRRVTAENIDIRRLASGDSDSDAKAPWHFKLLVAALCLYLGWRLVDLFL
;
A
#
# COMPACT_ATOMS: atom_id res chain seq x y z
N MET A 1 -8.65 3.08 -12.51
CA MET A 1 -9.06 4.48 -12.29
C MET A 1 -10.29 4.70 -13.17
N PRO A 2 -11.47 5.01 -12.60
CA PRO A 2 -12.74 4.93 -13.32
C PRO A 2 -12.80 5.97 -14.45
N PHE A 3 -13.11 5.49 -15.65
CA PHE A 3 -13.29 6.31 -16.83
C PHE A 3 -14.77 6.50 -17.11
N CYS A 4 -15.17 7.73 -17.46
CA CYS A 4 -16.52 8.02 -17.91
C CYS A 4 -16.52 8.14 -19.44
N GLU A 5 -17.23 7.24 -20.12
CA GLU A 5 -17.30 7.21 -21.58
C GLU A 5 -18.03 8.43 -22.17
N GLU A 6 -19.10 8.90 -21.52
CA GLU A 6 -19.86 10.06 -22.01
C GLU A 6 -19.08 11.38 -21.91
N CYS A 7 -18.30 11.53 -20.85
CA CYS A 7 -17.49 12.74 -20.63
C CYS A 7 -16.09 12.62 -21.23
N ALA A 8 -15.73 11.46 -21.79
CA ALA A 8 -14.39 11.11 -22.24
C ALA A 8 -13.29 11.50 -21.24
N LYS A 9 -13.54 11.30 -19.93
CA LYS A 9 -12.71 11.84 -18.86
C LYS A 9 -12.49 10.82 -17.74
N TYR A 10 -11.25 10.78 -17.24
CA TYR A 10 -10.89 10.04 -16.04
C TYR A 10 -11.27 10.80 -14.77
N TRP A 11 -11.88 10.08 -13.82
CA TRP A 11 -12.24 10.61 -12.51
C TRP A 11 -11.47 9.88 -11.41
N ALA A 12 -10.87 10.64 -10.49
CA ALA A 12 -10.34 10.09 -9.25
C ALA A 12 -11.50 9.85 -8.25
N PRO A 13 -11.38 8.90 -7.31
CA PRO A 13 -12.42 8.65 -6.31
C PRO A 13 -12.82 9.88 -5.49
N SER A 14 -11.89 10.82 -5.26
CA SER A 14 -12.15 12.09 -4.56
C SER A 14 -12.92 13.13 -5.37
N ALA A 15 -13.02 12.96 -6.69
CA ALA A 15 -13.69 13.89 -7.60
C ALA A 15 -15.06 13.37 -8.08
N MET A 16 -15.52 12.26 -7.49
CA MET A 16 -16.78 11.59 -7.79
C MET A 16 -17.78 11.83 -6.64
N ARG A 17 -19.09 11.74 -6.90
CA ARG A 17 -20.10 11.84 -5.84
C ARG A 17 -19.97 10.67 -4.87
N GLU A 18 -20.46 10.82 -3.64
CA GLU A 18 -20.35 9.79 -2.60
C GLU A 18 -20.95 8.43 -3.01
N ASP A 19 -21.94 8.46 -3.90
CA ASP A 19 -22.62 7.29 -4.46
C ASP A 19 -21.80 6.56 -5.55
N GLY A 20 -20.60 7.06 -5.90
CA GLY A 20 -19.84 6.53 -7.03
C GLY A 20 -20.40 6.95 -8.39
N SER A 21 -21.07 8.11 -8.47
CA SER A 21 -21.65 8.66 -9.72
C SER A 21 -20.86 9.84 -10.29
N CYS A 22 -20.72 9.91 -11.62
CA CYS A 22 -20.03 10.98 -12.32
C CYS A 22 -20.73 12.33 -12.04
N PRO A 23 -19.99 13.39 -11.62
CA PRO A 23 -20.61 14.67 -11.30
C PRO A 23 -21.14 15.43 -12.52
N SER A 24 -20.70 15.07 -13.74
CA SER A 24 -21.06 15.76 -14.97
C SER A 24 -22.27 15.15 -15.70
N CYS A 25 -22.38 13.83 -15.76
CA CYS A 25 -23.48 13.14 -16.45
C CYS A 25 -24.36 12.27 -15.54
N GLY A 26 -24.00 12.10 -14.26
CA GLY A 26 -24.79 11.36 -13.29
C GLY A 26 -24.73 9.83 -13.40
N ARG A 27 -24.00 9.26 -14.36
CA ARG A 27 -23.83 7.80 -14.48
C ARG A 27 -22.98 7.22 -13.36
N ILE A 28 -23.33 6.02 -12.91
CA ILE A 28 -22.51 5.21 -12.01
C ILE A 28 -21.29 4.73 -12.82
N LEU A 29 -20.07 5.02 -12.34
CA LEU A 29 -18.87 4.47 -12.97
C LEU A 29 -18.51 3.19 -12.21
N GLU A 30 -18.32 2.08 -12.92
CA GLU A 30 -17.75 0.86 -12.35
C GLU A 30 -16.30 1.15 -11.89
N ALA A 31 -16.15 1.65 -10.67
CA ALA A 31 -14.85 1.67 -10.02
C ALA A 31 -14.43 0.21 -9.79
N PRO A 32 -13.16 -0.16 -10.06
CA PRO A 32 -12.63 -1.43 -9.60
C PRO A 32 -12.94 -1.55 -8.11
N LYS A 33 -13.62 -2.65 -7.74
CA LYS A 33 -14.05 -2.99 -6.38
C LYS A 33 -12.84 -3.28 -5.47
N VAL A 34 -11.91 -2.34 -5.36
CA VAL A 34 -10.85 -2.38 -4.34
C VAL A 34 -11.44 -2.06 -2.95
N ALA A 35 -12.72 -1.70 -2.88
CA ALA A 35 -13.40 -1.25 -1.67
C ALA A 35 -14.59 -2.11 -1.20
N SER A 36 -14.73 -3.37 -1.65
CA SER A 36 -15.90 -4.19 -1.25
C SER A 36 -15.59 -5.59 -0.70
N THR A 37 -14.37 -6.09 -0.82
CA THR A 37 -13.94 -7.37 -0.20
C THR A 37 -13.00 -7.17 0.99
N THR A 38 -12.68 -5.94 1.37
CA THR A 38 -11.89 -5.67 2.57
C THR A 38 -12.83 -5.27 3.72
N PRO A 39 -12.79 -5.96 4.87
CA PRO A 39 -13.63 -5.62 6.03
C PRO A 39 -13.47 -4.14 6.39
N THR A 40 -14.56 -3.55 6.87
CA THR A 40 -14.80 -2.12 7.18
C THR A 40 -13.76 -1.46 8.09
N HIS A 41 -12.80 -2.22 8.62
CA HIS A 41 -11.65 -1.75 9.41
C HIS A 41 -10.50 -1.15 8.57
N ARG A 42 -10.56 -1.17 7.23
CA ARG A 42 -9.50 -0.62 6.37
C ARG A 42 -9.91 0.63 5.58
N ARG A 43 -10.84 1.44 6.08
CA ARG A 43 -10.87 2.85 5.68
C ARG A 43 -9.88 3.60 6.55
N VAL A 44 -8.82 4.11 5.92
CA VAL A 44 -7.84 4.96 6.58
C VAL A 44 -8.50 6.31 6.86
N THR A 45 -9.13 6.44 8.02
CA THR A 45 -9.66 7.70 8.55
C THR A 45 -8.68 8.29 9.55
N ALA A 46 -8.78 9.60 9.81
CA ALA A 46 -7.89 10.31 10.74
C ALA A 46 -7.85 9.68 12.14
N GLU A 47 -8.97 9.10 12.58
CA GLU A 47 -9.05 8.37 13.86
C GLU A 47 -8.45 6.95 13.81
N ASN A 48 -8.37 6.33 12.63
CA ASN A 48 -7.76 5.00 12.46
C ASN A 48 -6.26 5.05 12.14
N ILE A 49 -5.72 6.22 11.74
CA ILE A 49 -4.31 6.39 11.42
C ILE A 49 -3.65 7.41 12.34
N ASP A 50 -3.11 6.90 13.44
CA ASP A 50 -2.42 7.73 14.42
C ASP A 50 -1.01 8.08 13.93
N ILE A 51 -0.90 9.20 13.24
CA ILE A 51 0.35 9.69 12.62
C ILE A 51 1.44 9.84 13.69
N ARG A 52 1.07 10.28 14.89
CA ARG A 52 2.02 10.45 16.02
C ARG A 52 2.60 9.13 16.48
N ARG A 53 1.82 8.05 16.51
CA ARG A 53 2.26 6.72 16.94
C ARG A 53 3.19 6.04 15.92
N LEU A 54 3.00 6.34 14.64
CA LEU A 54 3.87 5.86 13.56
C LEU A 54 5.18 6.66 13.46
N ALA A 55 5.14 7.96 13.77
CA ALA A 55 6.30 8.84 13.75
C ALA A 55 7.13 8.77 15.04
N SER A 56 6.50 8.48 16.18
CA SER A 56 7.20 8.07 17.39
C SER A 56 7.76 6.68 17.14
N GLY A 57 8.96 6.59 16.58
CA GLY A 57 9.71 5.35 16.48
C GLY A 57 9.88 4.76 17.88
N ASP A 58 8.93 3.91 18.26
CA ASP A 58 8.92 3.23 19.54
C ASP A 58 10.09 2.23 19.48
N SER A 59 11.18 2.57 20.17
CA SER A 59 12.43 1.81 20.19
C SER A 59 12.29 0.43 20.85
N ASP A 60 11.07 0.04 21.23
CA ASP A 60 10.72 -1.23 21.86
C ASP A 60 9.67 -2.03 21.07
N SER A 61 9.45 -1.67 19.80
CA SER A 61 8.71 -2.52 18.88
C SER A 61 9.70 -3.33 18.04
N ASP A 62 9.72 -4.65 18.30
CA ASP A 62 10.24 -5.69 17.41
C ASP A 62 9.55 -5.52 16.05
N ALA A 63 10.03 -4.58 15.24
CA ALA A 63 9.58 -4.30 13.89
C ALA A 63 9.91 -5.56 13.08
N LYS A 64 8.98 -6.52 13.13
CA LYS A 64 9.19 -7.89 12.66
C LYS A 64 9.52 -7.80 11.18
N ALA A 65 10.80 -7.92 10.87
CA ALA A 65 11.25 -7.97 9.49
C ALA A 65 10.44 -9.06 8.78
N PRO A 66 9.85 -8.77 7.60
CA PRO A 66 9.14 -9.77 6.83
C PRO A 66 10.02 -11.02 6.67
N TRP A 67 9.46 -12.22 6.76
CA TRP A 67 10.25 -13.46 6.77
C TRP A 67 11.22 -13.58 5.58
N HIS A 68 10.77 -13.16 4.40
CA HIS A 68 11.58 -13.07 3.19
C HIS A 68 12.75 -12.08 3.31
N PHE A 69 12.60 -10.96 4.04
CA PHE A 69 13.68 -10.00 4.24
C PHE A 69 14.84 -10.64 5.01
N LYS A 70 14.54 -11.44 6.04
CA LYS A 70 15.56 -12.18 6.79
C LYS A 70 16.30 -13.21 5.92
N LEU A 71 15.60 -13.83 4.95
CA LEU A 71 16.24 -14.73 3.98
C LEU A 71 17.21 -13.99 3.06
N LEU A 72 16.83 -12.83 2.54
CA LEU A 72 17.72 -12.02 1.69
C LEU A 72 18.98 -11.61 2.45
N VAL A 73 18.85 -11.19 3.70
CA VAL A 73 20.01 -10.84 4.55
C VAL A 73 20.91 -12.04 4.80
N ALA A 74 20.34 -13.21 5.10
CA ALA A 74 21.12 -14.43 5.30
C ALA A 74 21.89 -14.85 4.04
N ALA A 75 21.23 -14.80 2.87
CA ALA A 75 21.87 -15.07 1.58
C ALA A 75 23.00 -14.08 1.28
N LEU A 76 22.78 -12.80 1.56
CA LEU A 76 23.80 -11.75 1.39
C LEU A 76 25.03 -12.02 2.28
N CYS A 77 24.83 -12.31 3.57
CA CYS A 77 25.93 -12.61 4.49
C CYS A 77 26.71 -13.86 4.07
N LEU A 78 26.02 -14.92 3.63
CA LEU A 78 26.65 -16.13 3.13
C LEU A 78 27.52 -15.85 1.89
N TYR A 79 26.99 -15.07 0.94
CA TYR A 79 27.72 -14.71 -0.27
C TYR A 79 28.96 -13.86 0.03
N LEU A 80 28.81 -12.84 0.88
CA LEU A 80 29.94 -11.99 1.27
C LEU A 80 30.99 -12.77 2.06
N GLY A 81 30.57 -13.67 2.96
CA GLY A 81 31.48 -14.55 3.68
C GLY A 81 32.25 -15.47 2.73
N TRP A 82 31.55 -16.12 1.79
CA TRP A 82 32.20 -16.93 0.76
C TRP A 82 33.16 -16.10 -0.10
N ARG A 83 32.75 -14.89 -0.50
CA ARG A 83 33.57 -14.00 -1.33
C ARG A 83 34.84 -13.55 -0.62
N LEU A 84 34.80 -13.36 0.69
CA LEU A 84 36.00 -13.07 1.48
C LEU A 84 36.93 -14.28 1.52
N VAL A 85 36.39 -15.50 1.74
CA VAL A 85 37.18 -16.74 1.70
C VAL A 85 37.86 -16.93 0.34
N ASP A 86 37.12 -16.73 -0.75
CA ASP A 86 37.59 -16.76 -2.15
C ASP A 86 38.63 -15.67 -2.46
N LEU A 87 38.66 -14.57 -1.69
CA LEU A 87 39.67 -13.51 -1.85
C LEU A 87 41.01 -13.87 -1.17
N PHE A 88 40.97 -14.72 -0.14
CA PHE A 88 42.14 -15.07 0.68
C PHE A 88 42.73 -16.46 0.37
N LEU A 89 42.00 -17.32 -0.35
CA LEU A 89 42.47 -18.60 -0.90
C LEU A 89 42.99 -18.45 -2.33
#